data_AF-A0A8C8W1L2-F1
#
_entry.id   AF-A0A8C8W1L2-F1
#
_cell.length_a   1.000
_cell.length_b   1.000
_cell.length_c   1.000
_cell.angle_alpha   90.00
_cell.angle_beta   90.00
_cell.angle_gamma   90.00
#
_symmetry.space_group_name_H-M   'P 1'
#
loop_
_entity.id
_entity.type
_entity.pdbx_description
1 polymer ?
#
loop_
_entity_poly.entity_id
_entity_poly.type
_entity_poly.pdbx_seq_one_letter_code
_entity_poly.pdbx_strand_id
1 'polypeptide(L)'
;LKTSDTLPEYKVVGCCLPAPKCHTPPLYQMCIFAPNHVVAKFRFWRFPSPLTMKESSGETVYYRQVFEKLLLRAQELQHLATPWLPRLHT
;
A
#
# COMPACT_ATOMS: atom_id res chain seq x y z
N LEU A 1 -22.42 10.59 12.92
CA LEU A 1 -21.09 10.46 12.30
C LEU A 1 -21.01 9.05 11.71
N LYS A 2 -20.95 8.91 10.39
CA LYS A 2 -20.93 7.60 9.73
C LYS A 2 -19.51 7.06 9.82
N THR A 3 -19.24 6.17 10.77
CA THR A 3 -18.00 5.39 10.83
C THR A 3 -18.07 4.36 9.72
N SER A 4 -17.53 4.67 8.55
CA SER A 4 -17.15 3.62 7.62
C SER A 4 -16.00 2.86 8.29
N ASP A 5 -16.26 1.64 8.74
CA ASP A 5 -15.36 0.80 9.55
C ASP A 5 -14.04 0.41 8.87
N THR A 6 -13.69 1.03 7.73
CA THR A 6 -12.49 0.77 6.97
C THR A 6 -11.76 2.08 6.67
N LEU A 7 -10.56 2.22 7.23
CA LEU A 7 -9.66 3.33 6.91
C LEU A 7 -9.05 3.11 5.51
N PRO A 8 -8.96 4.16 4.67
CA PRO A 8 -8.26 4.06 3.40
C PRO A 8 -6.80 3.60 3.56
N GLU A 9 -6.34 2.77 2.63
CA GLU A 9 -4.95 2.32 2.56
C GLU A 9 -4.10 3.33 1.79
N TYR A 10 -2.91 3.64 2.34
CA TYR A 10 -1.91 4.46 1.69
C TYR A 10 -0.59 3.69 1.61
N LYS A 11 -0.04 3.63 0.41
CA LYS A 11 1.33 3.19 0.16
C LYS A 11 2.25 4.40 0.26
N VAL A 12 3.17 4.39 1.21
CA VAL A 12 4.17 5.45 1.43
C VAL A 12 5.57 4.86 1.24
N VAL A 13 6.42 5.56 0.49
CA VAL A 13 7.83 5.21 0.28
C VAL A 13 8.70 6.38 0.70
N GLY A 14 9.74 6.11 1.48
CA GLY A 14 10.72 7.11 1.88
C GLY A 14 12.09 6.51 2.17
N CYS A 15 13.09 7.37 2.25
CA CYS A 15 14.47 7.01 2.57
C CYS A 15 15.13 8.07 3.44
N CYS A 16 16.27 7.72 4.01
CA CYS A 16 17.13 8.70 4.67
C CYS A 16 17.69 9.66 3.62
N LEU A 17 18.10 10.85 4.06
CA LEU A 17 18.86 11.74 3.20
C LEU A 17 20.25 11.15 2.90
N PRO A 18 20.80 11.39 1.69
CA PRO A 18 22.16 11.00 1.37
C PRO A 18 23.16 11.61 2.36
N ALA A 19 24.04 10.78 2.92
CA ALA A 19 25.08 11.20 3.87
C ALA A 19 26.46 10.81 3.33
N PRO A 20 27.56 11.46 3.76
CA PRO A 20 28.92 11.12 3.30
C PRO A 20 29.32 9.65 3.54
N LYS A 21 28.70 8.99 4.52
CA LYS A 21 28.93 7.57 4.83
C LYS A 21 28.04 6.63 4.04
N CYS A 22 26.93 7.11 3.48
CA CYS A 22 25.94 6.33 2.75
C CYS A 22 25.30 7.22 1.68
N HIS A 23 25.90 7.24 0.50
CA HIS A 23 25.44 8.06 -0.63
C HIS A 23 24.12 7.55 -1.23
N THR A 24 23.83 6.25 -1.08
CA THR A 24 22.65 5.60 -1.67
C THR A 24 21.82 4.93 -0.57
N PRO A 25 21.05 5.72 0.20
CA PRO A 25 20.24 5.19 1.28
C PRO A 25 19.14 4.25 0.74
N PRO A 26 18.80 3.17 1.47
CA PRO A 26 17.75 2.24 1.07
C PRO A 26 16.36 2.90 1.11
N LEU A 27 15.50 2.50 0.17
CA LEU A 27 14.09 2.89 0.12
C LEU A 27 13.25 1.97 1.01
N TYR A 28 12.46 2.56 1.92
CA TYR A 28 11.50 1.86 2.76
C TYR A 28 10.09 2.10 2.24
N GLN A 29 9.32 1.02 2.11
CA GLN A 29 7.92 1.05 1.69
C GLN A 29 7.03 0.56 2.82
N MET A 30 5.94 1.28 3.08
CA MET A 30 4.95 0.91 4.08
C MET A 30 3.52 1.09 3.57
N CYS A 31 2.65 0.15 3.94
CA CYS A 31 1.20 0.28 3.79
C CYS A 31 0.60 0.78 5.10
N ILE A 32 -0.12 1.90 5.05
CA ILE A 32 -0.63 2.61 6.22
C ILE A 32 -2.11 2.87 6.03
N PHE A 33 -2.91 2.37 6.95
CA PHE A 33 -4.34 2.67 7.03
C PHE A 33 -4.54 3.98 7.80
N ALA A 34 -5.10 4.99 7.15
CA ALA A 34 -5.26 6.33 7.71
C ALA A 34 -6.47 7.07 7.14
N PRO A 35 -7.08 8.02 7.86
CA PRO A 35 -8.23 8.78 7.36
C PRO A 35 -7.87 9.73 6.22
N ASN A 36 -6.62 10.19 6.15
CA ASN A 36 -6.12 11.08 5.11
C ASN A 36 -4.61 10.89 4.90
N HIS A 37 -4.09 11.50 3.83
CA HIS A 37 -2.69 11.40 3.45
C HIS A 37 -1.70 12.04 4.46
N VAL A 38 -2.12 13.07 5.19
CA VAL A 38 -1.29 13.75 6.21
C VAL A 38 -1.01 12.81 7.37
N VAL A 39 -2.06 12.16 7.90
CA VAL A 39 -1.94 11.16 8.96
C VAL A 39 -1.16 9.95 8.46
N ALA A 40 -1.30 9.56 7.18
CA ALA A 40 -0.51 8.50 6.59
C ALA A 40 1.01 8.81 6.60
N LYS A 41 1.42 10.00 6.13
CA LYS A 41 2.82 10.45 6.19
C LYS A 41 3.34 10.51 7.63
N PHE A 42 2.56 11.06 8.56
CA PHE A 42 2.99 11.14 9.95
C PHE A 42 3.20 9.75 10.58
N ARG A 43 2.31 8.80 10.31
CA ARG A 43 2.44 7.41 10.78
C ARG A 43 3.65 6.70 10.17
N PHE A 44 4.02 7.02 8.93
CA PHE A 44 5.23 6.48 8.28
C PHE A 44 6.48 6.82 9.10
N TRP A 45 6.64 8.09 9.50
CA TRP A 45 7.79 8.57 10.27
C TRP A 45 7.76 8.18 11.75
N ARG A 46 6.59 7.86 12.28
CA ARG A 46 6.42 7.48 13.70
C ARG A 46 6.62 5.99 13.96
N PHE A 47 6.64 5.17 12.91
CA PHE A 47 6.78 3.73 13.10
C PHE A 47 8.16 3.41 13.69
N PRO A 48 8.25 2.58 14.75
CA PRO A 48 9.52 2.15 15.30
C PRO A 48 10.21 1.20 14.32
N SER A 49 10.97 1.77 13.37
CA SER A 49 11.95 1.02 12.60
C SER A 49 13.26 0.94 13.40
N PRO A 50 14.05 -0.14 13.25
CA PRO A 50 15.42 -0.20 13.80
C PRO A 50 16.32 0.91 13.26
N LEU A 51 15.89 1.56 12.18
CA LEU A 51 16.47 2.75 11.58
C LEU A 51 15.48 3.88 11.81
N THR A 52 15.46 4.45 13.02
CA THR A 52 14.52 5.50 13.47
C THR A 52 14.66 6.76 12.60
N MET A 53 14.06 6.69 11.42
CA MET A 53 14.11 7.74 10.41
C MET A 53 13.16 8.84 10.86
N LYS A 54 13.71 9.99 11.20
CA LYS A 54 12.91 11.19 11.43
C LYS A 54 12.58 11.82 10.09
N GLU A 55 11.43 12.49 10.02
CA GLU A 55 11.06 13.31 8.88
C GLU A 55 12.15 14.35 8.53
N SER A 56 12.86 14.88 9.53
CA SER A 56 13.97 15.82 9.32
C SER A 56 15.25 15.18 8.74
N SER A 57 15.38 13.86 8.84
CA SER A 57 16.56 13.09 8.39
C SER A 57 16.30 12.27 7.13
N GLY A 58 15.09 12.35 6.58
CA GLY A 58 14.68 11.57 5.43
C GLY A 58 13.74 12.35 4.53
N GLU A 59 13.41 11.75 3.39
CA GLU A 59 12.47 12.30 2.43
C GLU A 59 11.40 11.26 2.08
N THR A 60 10.17 11.72 1.84
CA THR A 60 9.13 10.89 1.24
C THR A 60 9.27 10.97 -0.28
N VAL A 61 9.75 9.90 -0.88
CA VAL A 61 9.94 9.79 -2.33
C VAL A 61 8.61 9.63 -3.05
N TYR A 62 7.68 8.88 -2.47
CA TYR A 62 6.40 8.57 -3.11
C TYR A 62 5.29 8.34 -2.08
N TYR A 63 4.07 8.76 -2.42
CA TYR A 63 2.88 8.37 -1.68
C TYR A 63 1.71 8.17 -2.63
N ARG A 64 0.88 7.16 -2.35
CA ARG A 64 -0.34 6.88 -3.13
C ARG A 64 -1.41 6.25 -2.26
N GLN A 65 -2.65 6.70 -2.43
CA GLN A 65 -3.80 5.94 -1.93
C GLN A 65 -3.97 4.65 -2.74
N VAL A 66 -4.07 3.52 -2.06
CA VAL A 66 -4.35 2.23 -2.67
C VAL A 66 -5.85 2.04 -2.68
N PHE A 67 -6.43 1.93 -3.87
CA PHE A 67 -7.81 1.54 -4.06
C PHE A 67 -7.83 0.05 -4.38
N GLU A 68 -8.66 -0.70 -3.67
CA GLU A 68 -8.81 -2.13 -3.91
C GLU A 68 -9.26 -2.37 -5.36
N LYS A 69 -8.45 -3.11 -6.13
CA LYS A 69 -8.85 -3.55 -7.47
C LYS A 69 -9.83 -4.70 -7.31
N LEU A 70 -11.08 -4.39 -6.97
CA LEU A 70 -12.18 -5.35 -6.87
C LEU A 70 -12.43 -6.13 -8.19
N LEU A 71 -11.95 -5.60 -9.33
CA LEU A 71 -12.24 -6.14 -10.66
C LEU A 71 -11.48 -7.42 -11.04
N LEU A 72 -10.33 -7.74 -10.44
CA LEU A 72 -9.50 -8.87 -10.91
C LEU A 72 -9.74 -10.21 -10.21
N ARG A 73 -10.32 -10.22 -8.99
CA ARG A 73 -10.66 -11.48 -8.30
C ARG A 73 -12.00 -12.07 -8.74
N ALA A 74 -12.93 -11.25 -9.21
CA ALA A 74 -14.25 -11.72 -9.64
C ALA A 74 -14.20 -12.47 -10.97
N GLN A 75 -13.23 -12.14 -11.84
CA GLN A 75 -13.09 -12.79 -13.15
C GLN A 75 -12.43 -14.18 -13.02
N GLU A 76 -11.50 -14.38 -12.07
CA GLU A 76 -10.85 -15.67 -11.79
C GLU A 76 -11.84 -16.79 -11.42
N LEU A 77 -12.98 -16.42 -10.82
CA LEU A 77 -13.99 -17.37 -10.35
C LEU A 77 -15.03 -17.73 -11.41
N GLN A 78 -15.12 -17.00 -12.52
CA GLN A 78 -16.11 -17.31 -13.57
C GLN A 78 -15.72 -18.52 -14.41
N HIS A 79 -14.42 -18.73 -14.67
CA HIS A 79 -13.94 -19.89 -15.44
C HIS A 79 -13.89 -21.19 -14.63
N LEU A 80 -13.89 -21.11 -13.29
CA LEU A 80 -13.99 -22.28 -12.41
C LEU A 80 -15.45 -22.70 -12.12
N ALA A 81 -16.43 -21.85 -12.45
CA ALA A 81 -17.85 -22.08 -12.18
C ALA A 81 -18.60 -22.81 -13.32
N THR A 82 -17.92 -23.23 -14.40
CA THR A 82 -18.55 -24.05 -15.46
C THR A 82 -17.92 -25.43 -15.64
N PRO A 83 -17.93 -26.30 -14.61
CA PRO A 83 -17.74 -27.72 -14.84
C PRO A 83 -19.09 -28.31 -15.27
N TRP A 84 -19.16 -28.81 -16.51
CA TRP A 84 -20.22 -29.70 -17.05
C TRP A 84 -21.51 -29.05 -17.60
N LEU A 85 -21.45 -28.51 -18.83
CA LEU A 85 -22.60 -28.59 -19.75
C LEU A 85 -22.35 -29.74 -20.73
N PRO A 86 -23.12 -30.85 -20.69
CA PRO A 86 -23.02 -31.88 -21.72
C PRO A 86 -23.49 -31.29 -23.04
N ARG A 87 -22.57 -31.28 -24.00
CA ARG A 87 -22.76 -30.81 -25.37
C ARG A 87 -23.69 -31.78 -26.09
N LEU A 88 -25.00 -31.60 -25.94
CA LEU A 88 -26.00 -32.32 -26.74
C LEU A 88 -26.05 -31.68 -28.13
N HIS A 89 -25.39 -32.33 -29.10
CA HIS A 89 -25.74 -32.15 -30.51
C HIS A 89 -25.90 -33.52 -31.16
N THR A 90 -27.07 -33.63 -31.79
CA THR A 90 -27.71 -34.71 -32.54
C THR A 90 -26.83 -35.26 -33.66
#